data_AF-A0A1Y4QRW7-F1
#
_entry.id   AF-A0A1Y4QRW7-F1
#
_cell.length_a   1.000
_cell.length_b   1.000
_cell.length_c   1.000
_cell.angle_alpha   90.00
_cell.angle_beta   90.00
_cell.angle_gamma   90.00
#
_symmetry.space_group_name_H-M   'P 1'
#
loop_
_entity.id
_entity.type
_entity.pdbx_description
1 polymer ?
#
loop_
_entity_poly.entity_id
_entity_poly.type
_entity_poly.pdbx_seq_one_letter_code
_entity_poly.pdbx_strand_id
1 'polypeptide(L)'
;MFKIPTNIKAEPKIFLGMLMLDIMIIISTVLLCHSITKDLELVFPMRIAMIILSFLFGVFLTIKPSSNPDKRMIQVLMIYAKQDKGLYHSLDPLAVKEYQESKSEYQRKEKEW
;
A
#
# COMPACT_ATOMS: atom_id res chain seq x y z
N MET A 1 -16.12 -35.08 -9.30
CA MET A 1 -16.41 -34.44 -8.00
C MET A 1 -16.10 -32.95 -8.13
N PHE A 2 -17.13 -32.09 -8.16
CA PHE A 2 -16.95 -30.64 -8.23
C PHE A 2 -16.36 -30.15 -6.89
N LYS A 3 -15.14 -29.61 -6.92
CA LYS A 3 -14.53 -28.95 -5.76
C LYS A 3 -15.19 -27.57 -5.62
N ILE A 4 -16.28 -27.50 -4.87
CA ILE A 4 -16.85 -26.22 -4.44
C ILE A 4 -15.77 -25.53 -3.59
N PRO A 5 -15.30 -24.32 -3.94
CA PRO A 5 -14.30 -23.61 -3.15
C PRO A 5 -14.91 -23.24 -1.79
N THR A 6 -14.49 -23.91 -0.73
CA THR A 6 -14.98 -23.77 0.65
C THR A 6 -14.44 -22.55 1.40
N ASN A 7 -13.74 -21.65 0.72
CA ASN A 7 -13.16 -20.45 1.32
C ASN A 7 -13.43 -19.23 0.45
N ILE A 8 -14.70 -18.83 0.37
CA ILE A 8 -15.03 -17.45 0.00
C ILE A 8 -14.84 -16.65 1.29
N LYS A 9 -13.60 -16.20 1.54
CA LYS A 9 -13.34 -15.10 2.47
C LYS A 9 -13.98 -13.84 1.86
N ALA A 10 -15.30 -13.75 1.95
CA ALA A 10 -16.05 -12.60 1.52
C ALA A 10 -15.72 -11.48 2.50
N GLU A 11 -14.66 -10.72 2.20
CA GLU A 11 -14.37 -9.52 2.93
C GLU A 11 -15.60 -8.60 2.84
N PRO A 12 -16.15 -8.10 3.95
CA PRO A 12 -17.37 -7.31 3.94
C PRO A 12 -17.11 -5.99 3.20
N LYS A 13 -17.53 -5.95 1.94
CA LYS A 13 -17.53 -4.76 1.08
C LYS A 13 -18.77 -3.96 1.40
N ILE A 14 -18.61 -2.76 1.94
CA ILE A 14 -19.77 -1.95 2.37
C ILE A 14 -20.25 -1.04 1.23
N PHE A 15 -19.41 -0.62 0.29
CA PHE A 15 -19.84 0.07 -0.93
C PHE A 15 -18.65 0.18 -1.91
N LEU A 16 -18.89 0.04 -3.23
CA LEU A 16 -17.95 0.35 -4.32
C LEU A 16 -16.49 -0.18 -4.20
N GLY A 17 -16.28 -1.31 -3.52
CA GLY A 17 -14.93 -1.88 -3.35
C GLY A 17 -14.10 -1.26 -2.22
N MET A 18 -14.67 -0.32 -1.44
CA MET A 18 -14.13 0.06 -0.14
C MET A 18 -14.53 -0.97 0.91
N LEU A 19 -13.53 -1.49 1.59
CA LEU A 19 -13.70 -2.38 2.72
C LEU A 19 -14.06 -1.55 3.95
N MET A 20 -14.79 -2.13 4.91
CA MET A 20 -15.09 -1.47 6.20
C MET A 20 -13.83 -0.88 6.87
N LEU A 21 -12.70 -1.53 6.64
CA LEU A 21 -11.37 -1.11 7.08
C LEU A 21 -10.95 0.26 6.50
N ASP A 22 -11.30 0.58 5.25
CA ASP A 22 -11.00 1.88 4.63
C ASP A 22 -11.68 3.04 5.37
N ILE A 23 -12.97 2.85 5.67
CA ILE A 23 -13.75 3.83 6.41
C ILE A 23 -13.17 4.00 7.82
N MET A 24 -12.79 2.90 8.48
CA MET A 24 -12.12 2.96 9.79
C MET A 24 -10.77 3.68 9.74
N ILE A 25 -9.96 3.48 8.68
CA ILE A 25 -8.70 4.22 8.51
C ILE A 25 -8.96 5.72 8.38
N ILE A 26 -9.93 6.12 7.56
CA ILE A 26 -10.24 7.54 7.36
C ILE A 26 -10.73 8.17 8.68
N ILE A 27 -11.68 7.52 9.36
CA ILE A 27 -12.23 8.00 10.64
C ILE A 27 -11.12 8.10 11.70
N SER A 28 -10.31 7.06 11.86
CA SER A 28 -9.20 7.07 12.84
C SER A 28 -8.18 8.16 12.55
N THR A 29 -7.86 8.40 11.29
CA THR A 29 -6.92 9.47 10.88
C THR A 29 -7.47 10.86 11.24
N VAL A 30 -8.75 11.11 10.97
CA VAL A 30 -9.41 12.39 11.29
C VAL A 30 -9.53 12.57 12.80
N LEU A 31 -9.89 11.53 13.56
CA LEU A 31 -9.97 11.59 15.02
C LEU A 31 -8.61 11.87 15.66
N LEU A 32 -7.54 11.22 15.19
CA LEU A 32 -6.18 11.50 15.64
C LEU A 32 -5.78 12.95 15.38
N CYS A 33 -6.05 13.46 14.16
CA CYS A 33 -5.80 14.86 13.83
C CYS A 33 -6.60 15.80 14.74
N HIS A 34 -7.87 15.49 15.00
CA HIS A 34 -8.71 16.28 15.90
C HIS A 34 -8.17 16.31 17.34
N SER A 35 -7.67 15.17 17.85
CA SER A 35 -7.04 15.12 19.18
C SER A 35 -5.77 15.96 19.23
N ILE A 36 -4.87 15.84 18.24
CA ILE A 36 -3.62 16.62 18.19
C ILE A 36 -3.91 18.13 18.06
N THR A 37 -4.89 18.50 17.23
CA THR A 37 -5.27 19.91 17.02
C THR A 37 -6.07 20.51 18.18
N LYS A 38 -6.49 19.74 19.17
CA LYS A 38 -7.04 20.28 20.42
C LYS A 38 -5.94 20.87 21.32
N ASP A 39 -4.77 20.21 21.33
CA ASP A 39 -3.65 20.62 22.18
C ASP A 39 -2.82 21.75 21.54
N LEU A 40 -2.90 21.89 20.22
CA LEU A 40 -2.33 23.01 19.48
C LEU A 40 -3.35 24.16 19.49
N GLU A 41 -2.98 25.33 20.03
CA GLU A 41 -3.76 26.57 20.00
C GLU A 41 -3.85 27.17 18.58
N LEU A 42 -4.42 26.40 17.64
CA LEU A 42 -4.57 26.77 16.25
C LEU A 42 -5.76 27.71 16.07
N VAL A 43 -5.57 28.74 15.26
CA VAL A 43 -6.65 29.64 14.84
C VAL A 43 -7.68 28.83 14.04
N PHE A 44 -8.97 29.18 14.18
CA PHE A 44 -10.10 28.48 13.57
C PHE A 44 -9.91 28.04 12.09
N PRO A 45 -9.46 28.90 11.15
CA PRO A 45 -9.29 28.49 9.75
C PRO A 45 -8.19 27.44 9.57
N MET A 46 -7.11 27.49 10.37
CA MET A 46 -6.05 26.49 10.32
C MET A 46 -6.55 25.12 10.79
N ARG A 47 -7.41 25.09 11.81
CA ARG A 47 -8.01 23.85 12.30
C ARG A 47 -8.88 23.18 11.24
N ILE A 48 -9.67 23.95 10.50
CA ILE A 48 -10.47 23.44 9.38
C ILE A 48 -9.56 22.88 8.28
N ALA A 49 -8.52 23.63 7.89
CA ALA A 49 -7.57 23.17 6.88
C ALA A 49 -6.89 21.85 7.26
N MET A 50 -6.49 21.70 8.53
CA MET A 50 -5.90 20.46 9.06
C MET A 50 -6.86 19.28 9.02
N ILE A 51 -8.14 19.50 9.34
CA ILE A 51 -9.16 18.45 9.27
C ILE A 51 -9.35 18.00 7.80
N ILE A 52 -9.48 18.93 6.86
CA ILE A 52 -9.60 18.62 5.42
C ILE A 52 -8.37 17.86 4.94
N LEU A 53 -7.17 18.32 5.30
CA LEU A 53 -5.92 17.67 4.94
C LEU A 53 -5.84 16.24 5.50
N SER A 54 -6.24 16.04 6.77
CA SER A 54 -6.25 14.71 7.39
C SER A 54 -7.26 13.76 6.74
N PHE A 55 -8.39 14.27 6.28
CA PHE A 55 -9.36 13.48 5.52
C PHE A 55 -8.77 13.03 4.18
N LEU A 56 -8.17 13.96 3.42
CA LEU A 56 -7.49 13.65 2.16
C LEU A 56 -6.33 12.65 2.37
N PHE A 57 -5.57 12.80 3.45
CA PHE A 57 -4.50 11.88 3.81
C PHE A 57 -5.05 10.49 4.18
N GLY A 58 -6.16 10.42 4.92
CA GLY A 58 -6.85 9.17 5.20
C GLY A 58 -7.29 8.44 3.92
N VAL A 59 -7.83 9.17 2.94
CA VAL A 59 -8.17 8.62 1.62
C VAL A 59 -6.90 8.17 0.88
N PHE A 60 -5.82 8.94 0.93
CA PHE A 60 -4.56 8.54 0.31
C PHE A 60 -4.01 7.22 0.88
N LEU A 61 -4.17 6.98 2.19
CA LEU A 61 -3.74 5.73 2.84
C LEU A 61 -4.52 4.49 2.40
N THR A 62 -5.76 4.66 1.91
CA THR A 62 -6.63 3.57 1.47
C THR A 62 -6.47 3.25 -0.02
N ILE A 63 -5.95 4.19 -0.82
CA ILE A 63 -5.67 3.97 -2.25
C ILE A 63 -4.63 2.86 -2.41
N LYS A 64 -4.87 1.99 -3.39
CA LYS A 64 -3.92 0.96 -3.83
C LYS A 64 -2.96 1.57 -4.87
N PRO A 65 -1.66 1.66 -4.59
CA PRO A 65 -0.70 2.20 -5.55
C PRO A 65 -0.55 1.26 -6.75
N SER A 66 -0.26 1.82 -7.93
CA SER A 66 -0.01 1.04 -9.16
C SER A 66 1.20 0.10 -9.03
N SER A 67 2.18 0.46 -8.20
CA SER A 67 3.37 -0.34 -7.93
C SER A 67 3.10 -1.58 -7.05
N ASN A 68 2.00 -1.59 -6.30
CA ASN A 68 1.61 -2.68 -5.40
C ASN A 68 0.08 -2.78 -5.30
N PRO A 69 -0.61 -3.29 -6.34
CA PRO A 69 -2.08 -3.30 -6.42
C PRO A 69 -2.74 -4.24 -5.39
N ASP A 70 -1.99 -5.20 -4.86
CA ASP A 70 -2.47 -6.15 -3.85
C ASP A 70 -2.48 -5.57 -2.43
N LYS A 71 -1.73 -4.48 -2.21
CA LYS A 71 -1.55 -3.87 -0.89
C LYS A 71 -2.09 -2.45 -0.87
N ARG A 72 -2.57 -2.03 0.29
CA ARG A 72 -2.97 -0.63 0.52
C ARG A 72 -1.75 0.23 0.74
N MET A 73 -1.84 1.53 0.46
CA MET A 73 -0.74 2.47 0.72
C MET A 73 -0.23 2.38 2.17
N ILE A 74 -1.12 2.26 3.16
CA ILE A 74 -0.71 2.08 4.57
C ILE A 74 0.19 0.86 4.79
N GLN A 75 -0.06 -0.26 4.09
CA GLN A 75 0.76 -1.47 4.20
C GLN A 75 2.09 -1.29 3.48
N VAL A 76 2.10 -0.63 2.33
CA VAL A 76 3.32 -0.30 1.58
C VAL A 76 4.22 0.60 2.43
N LEU A 77 3.66 1.62 3.08
CA LEU A 77 4.39 2.49 3.99
C LEU A 77 4.95 1.73 5.20
N MET A 78 4.21 0.78 5.78
CA MET A 78 4.74 -0.06 6.86
C MET A 78 5.90 -0.95 6.40
N ILE A 79 5.82 -1.51 5.19
CA ILE A 79 6.91 -2.31 4.61
C ILE A 79 8.14 -1.43 4.43
N TYR A 80 7.96 -0.23 3.86
CA TYR A 80 9.03 0.73 3.67
C TYR A 80 9.66 1.20 5.00
N ALA A 81 8.83 1.44 6.02
CA ALA A 81 9.30 1.85 7.35
C ALA A 81 10.07 0.73 8.08
N LYS A 82 9.72 -0.54 7.84
CA LYS A 82 10.41 -1.72 8.38
C LYS A 82 11.59 -2.18 7.52
N GLN A 83 11.80 -1.57 6.36
CA GLN A 83 12.90 -1.93 5.48
C GLN A 83 14.21 -1.47 6.11
N ASP A 84 15.09 -2.44 6.42
CA ASP A 84 16.42 -2.15 6.92
C ASP A 84 17.22 -1.44 5.82
N LYS A 85 17.46 -0.15 6.00
CA LYS A 85 18.24 0.69 5.07
C LYS A 85 19.74 0.39 5.13
N GLY A 86 20.20 -0.33 6.16
CA GLY A 86 21.59 -0.79 6.30
C GLY A 86 21.89 -2.05 5.51
N LEU A 87 20.86 -2.80 5.08
CA LEU A 87 21.01 -4.02 4.28
C LEU A 87 20.89 -3.73 2.78
N TYR A 88 21.54 -2.66 2.31
CA TYR A 88 21.73 -2.44 0.89
C TYR A 88 22.70 -3.52 0.38
N HIS A 89 22.18 -4.67 -0.05
CA HIS A 89 22.95 -5.53 -0.94
C HIS A 89 23.12 -4.74 -2.23
N SER A 90 24.33 -4.22 -2.46
CA SER A 90 24.73 -3.83 -3.81
C SER A 90 24.42 -5.02 -4.70
N LEU A 91 23.51 -4.84 -5.66
CA LEU A 91 23.33 -5.81 -6.73
C LEU A 91 24.70 -6.02 -7.36
N ASP A 92 25.26 -7.21 -7.16
CA ASP A 92 26.54 -7.55 -7.77
C ASP A 92 26.34 -7.43 -9.29
N PRO A 93 27.05 -6.53 -9.99
CA PRO A 93 26.88 -6.34 -11.43
C PRO A 93 27.04 -7.64 -12.22
N LEU A 94 27.82 -8.59 -11.70
CA LEU A 94 28.02 -9.90 -12.29
C LEU A 94 26.76 -10.77 -12.18
N ALA A 95 26.13 -10.82 -11.01
CA ALA A 95 24.89 -11.57 -10.80
C ALA A 95 23.72 -11.02 -11.66
N VAL A 96 23.70 -9.70 -11.90
CA VAL A 96 22.71 -9.08 -12.78
C VAL A 96 22.93 -9.47 -14.25
N LYS A 97 24.19 -9.54 -14.71
CA LYS A 97 24.52 -10.00 -16.07
C LYS A 97 24.13 -11.45 -16.30
N GLU A 98 24.50 -12.36 -15.39
CA GLU A 98 24.17 -13.79 -15.50
C GLU A 98 22.64 -14.02 -15.55
N TYR A 99 21.88 -13.27 -14.75
CA TYR A 99 20.43 -13.34 -14.79
C TYR A 99 19.84 -12.84 -16.13
N GLN A 100 20.42 -11.80 -16.73
CA GLN A 100 19.97 -11.32 -18.04
C GLN A 100 20.34 -12.28 -19.18
N GLU A 101 21.55 -12.85 -19.14
CA GLU A 101 22.02 -13.82 -20.13
C GLU A 101 21.19 -15.10 -20.09
N SER A 102 20.95 -15.67 -18.91
CA SER A 102 20.10 -16.86 -18.77
C SER A 102 18.68 -16.60 -19.29
N LYS A 103 18.07 -15.46 -18.94
CA LYS A 103 16.74 -15.08 -19.42
C LYS A 103 16.69 -14.95 -20.95
N SER A 104 17.74 -14.42 -21.57
CA SER A 104 17.84 -14.31 -23.03
C SER A 104 17.98 -15.68 -23.71
N GLU A 105 18.67 -16.63 -23.08
CA GLU A 105 18.82 -17.99 -23.58
C GLU A 105 17.52 -18.79 -23.50
N TYR A 106 16.76 -18.64 -22.40
CA TYR A 106 15.42 -19.25 -22.29
C TYR A 106 14.46 -18.73 -23.36
N GLN A 107 14.43 -17.41 -23.61
CA GLN A 107 13.59 -16.82 -24.66
C GLN A 107 14.01 -17.25 -26.07
N ARG A 108 15.29 -17.58 -26.26
CA ARG A 108 15.79 -18.08 -27.54
C ARG A 108 15.37 -19.54 -27.76
N LYS A 109 15.49 -20.39 -26.74
CA LYS A 109 15.00 -21.77 -26.77
C LYS A 109 13.49 -21.82 -27.00
N GLU A 110 12.72 -20.94 -26.36
CA GLU A 110 11.25 -20.87 -26.53
C GLU A 110 10.82 -20.44 -27.95
N LYS A 111 11.69 -19.77 -28.72
CA LYS A 111 11.45 -19.45 -30.14
C LYS A 111 11.91 -20.54 -31.11
N GLU A 112 12.69 -21.51 -30.63
CA GLU A 112 13.20 -22.64 -31.41
C GLU A 112 12.28 -23.88 -31.31
N TRP A 113 11.27 -23.84 -30.44
CA TRP A 113 10.13 -24.79 -30.35
C TRP A 113 8.87 -24.19 -30.95
#